data_AF-A0A6L6QPH6-F1
#
_entry.id   AF-A0A6L6QPH6-F1
#
_cell.length_a   1.000
_cell.length_b   1.000
_cell.length_c   1.000
_cell.angle_alpha   90.00
_cell.angle_beta   90.00
_cell.angle_gamma   90.00
#
_symmetry.space_group_name_H-M   'P 1'
#
loop_
_entity.id
_entity.type
_entity.pdbx_description
1 polymer ?
#
loop_
_entity_poly.entity_id
_entity_poly.type
_entity_poly.pdbx_seq_one_letter_code
_entity_poly.pdbx_strand_id
1 'polypeptide(L)'
;MSTIKSPQEKKRLSLERDRRNMYGESPHASRKNIKRGKQNQHQEERRTSNQALASIGTHSSEDQMIAAEVASDTTAKVQRINGFKKVADRPLSAFLERQQTRRERVGMLDGRSAVHVPSDD
;
A
#
# COMPACT_ATOMS: atom_id res chain seq x y z
N MET A 1 -0.42 -34.48 -19.70
CA MET A 1 -0.65 -34.85 -18.28
C MET A 1 0.15 -33.89 -17.40
N SER A 2 -0.43 -33.30 -16.34
CA SER A 2 0.35 -32.44 -15.45
C SER A 2 1.44 -33.25 -14.75
N THR A 3 2.68 -32.78 -14.79
CA THR A 3 3.82 -33.45 -14.14
C THR A 3 3.70 -33.52 -12.62
N ILE A 4 2.87 -32.65 -12.04
CA ILE A 4 2.59 -32.58 -10.61
C ILE A 4 1.50 -33.60 -10.27
N LYS A 5 1.84 -34.56 -9.40
CA LYS A 5 1.00 -35.73 -9.13
C LYS A 5 0.15 -35.58 -7.87
N SER A 6 0.58 -34.78 -6.88
CA SER A 6 -0.20 -34.60 -5.66
C SER A 6 -1.08 -33.33 -5.68
N PRO A 7 -2.30 -33.38 -5.11
CA PRO A 7 -3.13 -32.20 -4.89
C PRO A 7 -2.44 -31.13 -4.03
N GLN A 8 -1.64 -31.54 -3.05
CA GLN A 8 -0.91 -30.65 -2.15
C GLN A 8 0.14 -29.82 -2.90
N GLU A 9 0.93 -30.46 -3.78
CA GLU A 9 1.89 -29.74 -4.63
C GLU A 9 1.19 -28.81 -5.62
N LYS A 10 0.05 -29.22 -6.19
CA LYS A 10 -0.75 -28.34 -7.05
C LYS A 10 -1.21 -27.10 -6.30
N LYS A 11 -1.68 -27.26 -5.06
CA LYS A 11 -2.08 -26.13 -4.20
C LYS A 11 -0.89 -25.21 -3.89
N ARG A 12 0.25 -25.78 -3.49
CA ARG A 12 1.47 -25.00 -3.22
C ARG A 12 1.91 -24.19 -4.45
N LEU A 13 1.98 -24.84 -5.61
CA LEU A 13 2.39 -24.18 -6.85
C LEU A 13 1.36 -23.14 -7.32
N SER A 14 0.07 -23.37 -7.09
CA SER A 14 -0.96 -22.37 -7.34
C SER A 14 -0.76 -21.13 -6.46
N LEU A 15 -0.54 -21.32 -5.15
CA LEU A 15 -0.31 -20.23 -4.21
C LEU A 15 0.94 -19.38 -4.52
N GLU A 16 1.96 -20.00 -5.13
CA GLU A 16 3.21 -19.34 -5.49
C GLU A 16 3.18 -18.70 -6.88
N ARG A 17 2.56 -19.37 -7.86
CA ARG A 17 2.62 -18.96 -9.29
C ARG A 17 1.44 -18.12 -9.75
N ASP A 18 0.25 -18.30 -9.17
CA ASP A 18 -0.91 -17.47 -9.51
C ASP A 18 -0.67 -16.05 -9.00
N ARG A 19 -0.56 -15.09 -9.92
CA ARG A 19 -0.34 -13.67 -9.60
C ARG A 19 -1.65 -12.90 -9.66
N ARG A 20 -1.97 -12.20 -8.57
CA ARG A 20 -3.19 -11.41 -8.41
C ARG A 20 -2.92 -9.92 -8.33
N ASN A 21 -3.87 -9.17 -8.85
CA ASN A 21 -3.85 -7.71 -8.88
C ASN A 21 -4.01 -7.12 -7.48
N MET A 22 -3.08 -6.26 -7.08
CA MET A 22 -3.08 -5.64 -5.75
C MET A 22 -4.03 -4.44 -5.60
N TYR A 23 -4.58 -3.93 -6.71
CA TYR A 23 -5.42 -2.74 -6.76
C TYR A 23 -6.92 -3.03 -6.68
N GLY A 24 -7.32 -4.30 -6.65
CA GLY A 24 -8.70 -4.75 -6.60
C GLY A 24 -9.03 -5.73 -7.73
N GLU A 25 -10.07 -6.53 -7.50
CA GLU A 25 -10.47 -7.62 -8.41
C GLU A 25 -11.26 -7.13 -9.62
N SER A 26 -11.84 -5.92 -9.55
CA SER A 26 -12.52 -5.32 -10.70
C SER A 26 -11.52 -4.95 -11.81
N PRO A 27 -11.83 -5.24 -13.09
CA PRO A 27 -11.01 -4.85 -14.24
C PRO A 27 -10.71 -3.34 -14.32
N HIS A 28 -11.49 -2.51 -13.64
CA HIS A 28 -11.33 -1.05 -13.64
C HIS A 28 -10.62 -0.51 -12.39
N ALA A 29 -10.39 -1.36 -11.38
CA ALA A 29 -9.84 -0.92 -10.11
C ALA A 29 -8.43 -0.36 -10.26
N SER A 30 -7.55 -1.04 -11.00
CA SER A 30 -6.20 -0.53 -11.28
C SER A 30 -6.21 0.85 -11.94
N ARG A 31 -7.03 1.03 -12.99
CA ARG A 31 -7.11 2.29 -13.74
C ARG A 31 -7.51 3.46 -12.84
N LYS A 32 -8.48 3.24 -11.94
CA LYS A 32 -9.00 4.29 -11.04
C LYS A 32 -8.09 4.49 -9.82
N ASN A 33 -7.68 3.42 -9.16
CA ASN A 33 -6.97 3.48 -7.88
C ASN A 33 -5.52 3.95 -8.04
N ILE A 34 -4.84 3.60 -9.13
CA ILE A 34 -3.48 4.11 -9.40
C ILE A 34 -3.53 5.62 -9.63
N LYS A 35 -4.47 6.09 -10.46
CA LYS A 35 -4.65 7.53 -10.71
C LYS A 35 -4.97 8.28 -9.41
N ARG A 36 -5.89 7.74 -8.61
CA ARG A 36 -6.26 8.32 -7.31
C ARG A 36 -5.09 8.33 -6.32
N GLY A 37 -4.31 7.26 -6.24
CA GLY A 37 -3.14 7.18 -5.36
C GLY A 37 -2.10 8.26 -5.69
N LYS A 38 -1.76 8.41 -6.98
CA LYS A 38 -0.87 9.49 -7.44
C LYS A 38 -1.44 10.88 -7.17
N GLN A 39 -2.73 11.08 -7.43
CA GLN A 39 -3.39 12.35 -7.18
C GLN A 39 -3.33 12.73 -5.70
N ASN A 40 -3.66 11.80 -4.81
CA ASN A 40 -3.62 12.02 -3.36
C ASN A 40 -2.20 12.36 -2.89
N GLN A 41 -1.19 11.63 -3.37
CA GLN A 41 0.22 11.92 -3.07
C GLN A 41 0.59 13.36 -3.45
N HIS A 42 0.27 13.79 -4.67
CA HIS A 42 0.58 15.16 -5.10
C HIS A 42 -0.21 16.22 -4.33
N GLN A 43 -1.45 15.92 -3.92
CA GLN A 43 -2.24 16.82 -3.09
C GLN A 43 -1.64 16.96 -1.68
N GLU A 44 -1.18 15.85 -1.10
CA GLU A 44 -0.54 15.84 0.20
C GLU A 44 0.80 16.59 0.18
N GLU A 45 1.65 16.31 -0.81
CA GLU A 45 2.92 17.01 -1.04
C GLU A 45 2.72 18.54 -1.12
N ARG A 46 1.76 18.99 -1.93
CA ARG A 46 1.43 20.42 -2.03
C ARG A 46 0.86 20.97 -0.73
N ARG A 47 0.00 20.23 -0.04
CA ARG A 47 -0.60 20.68 1.21
C ARG A 47 0.46 20.90 2.28
N THR A 48 1.38 19.95 2.46
CA THR A 48 2.42 20.04 3.49
C THR A 48 3.43 21.13 3.18
N SER A 49 3.83 21.27 1.91
CA SER A 49 4.70 22.36 1.46
C SER A 49 4.05 23.73 1.69
N ASN A 50 2.80 23.91 1.25
CA ASN A 50 2.07 25.16 1.46
C ASN A 50 1.83 25.46 2.94
N GLN A 51 1.65 24.44 3.78
CA GLN A 51 1.48 24.62 5.23
C GLN A 51 2.76 25.17 5.86
N ALA A 52 3.94 24.74 5.42
CA ALA A 52 5.21 25.30 5.89
C ALA A 52 5.36 26.76 5.45
N LEU A 53 5.05 27.08 4.19
CA LEU A 53 5.12 28.45 3.67
C LEU A 53 4.07 29.39 4.27
N ALA A 54 2.90 28.88 4.64
CA ALA A 54 1.83 29.65 5.27
C ALA A 54 2.21 30.20 6.66
N SER A 55 3.32 29.74 7.25
CA SER A 55 3.86 30.29 8.49
C SER A 55 4.55 31.66 8.30
N ILE A 56 4.88 32.03 7.06
CA ILE A 56 5.52 33.30 6.72
C ILE A 56 4.45 34.40 6.64
N GLY A 57 4.68 35.50 7.35
CA GLY A 57 3.85 36.70 7.31
C GLY A 57 4.61 37.93 6.80
N THR A 58 3.92 39.07 6.71
CA THR A 58 4.48 40.36 6.24
C THR A 58 5.62 40.91 7.10
N HIS A 59 5.77 40.41 8.34
CA HIS A 59 6.81 40.82 9.29
C HIS A 59 7.78 39.70 9.66
N SER A 60 7.84 38.62 8.88
CA SER A 60 8.80 37.54 9.11
C SER A 60 10.24 38.03 8.87
N SER A 61 11.16 37.63 9.74
CA SER A 61 12.59 37.89 9.54
C SER A 61 13.14 37.04 8.40
N GLU A 62 14.30 37.45 7.85
CA GLU A 62 15.00 36.69 6.82
C GLU A 62 15.28 35.24 7.24
N ASP A 63 15.75 35.04 8.47
CA ASP A 63 15.97 33.70 9.04
C ASP A 63 14.69 32.85 9.08
N GLN A 64 13.53 33.45 9.37
CA GLN A 64 12.25 32.75 9.37
C GLN A 64 11.83 32.36 7.95
N MET A 65 12.08 33.21 6.96
CA MET A 65 11.79 32.91 5.56
C MET A 65 12.65 31.75 5.06
N ILE A 66 13.96 31.78 5.33
CA ILE A 66 14.89 30.70 4.97
C ILE A 66 14.48 29.38 5.65
N ALA A 67 14.16 29.43 6.94
CA ALA A 67 13.73 28.24 7.67
C ALA A 67 12.44 27.63 7.10
N ALA A 68 11.46 28.46 6.72
CA ALA A 68 10.21 28.01 6.13
C ALA A 68 10.38 27.45 4.71
N GLU A 69 11.28 28.01 3.90
CA GLU A 69 11.67 27.46 2.60
C GLU A 69 12.29 26.05 2.75
N VAL A 70 13.28 25.92 3.63
CA VAL A 70 13.91 24.62 3.92
C VAL A 70 12.89 23.61 4.44
N ALA A 71 12.00 24.02 5.34
CA ALA A 71 10.94 23.15 5.86
C ALA A 71 9.95 22.71 4.76
N SER A 72 9.57 23.62 3.86
CA SER A 72 8.72 23.30 2.70
C SER A 72 9.37 22.24 1.80
N ASP A 73 10.63 22.44 1.43
CA ASP A 73 11.34 21.54 0.52
C ASP A 73 11.60 20.17 1.13
N THR A 74 12.06 20.14 2.38
CA THR A 74 12.33 18.89 3.10
C THR A 74 11.06 18.08 3.29
N THR A 75 9.96 18.70 3.72
CA THR A 75 8.67 18.00 3.90
C THR A 75 8.09 17.51 2.58
N ALA A 76 8.11 18.33 1.52
CA ALA A 76 7.67 17.91 0.19
C ALA A 76 8.48 16.70 -0.31
N LYS A 77 9.81 16.72 -0.12
CA LYS A 77 10.69 15.59 -0.49
C LYS A 77 10.36 14.33 0.29
N VAL A 78 10.15 14.44 1.60
CA VAL A 78 9.76 13.31 2.46
C VAL A 78 8.43 12.71 1.98
N GLN A 79 7.42 13.55 1.71
CA GLN A 79 6.12 13.09 1.20
C GLN A 79 6.24 12.41 -0.16
N ARG A 80 7.11 12.90 -1.04
CA ARG A 80 7.34 12.27 -2.35
C ARG A 80 7.98 10.88 -2.21
N ILE A 81 8.96 10.73 -1.32
CA ILE A 81 9.68 9.46 -1.07
C ILE A 81 8.76 8.42 -0.43
N ASN A 82 7.92 8.85 0.51
CA ASN A 82 7.01 7.98 1.27
C ASN A 82 5.65 7.79 0.62
N GLY A 83 5.35 8.56 -0.44
CA GLY A 83 4.08 8.55 -1.11
C GLY A 83 3.79 7.29 -1.92
N PHE A 84 2.71 7.35 -2.70
CA PHE A 84 2.17 6.22 -3.44
C PHE A 84 3.20 5.57 -4.39
N LYS A 85 3.45 4.27 -4.20
CA LYS A 85 4.27 3.46 -5.09
C LYS A 85 3.41 2.44 -5.80
N LYS A 86 3.61 2.32 -7.13
CA LYS A 86 2.95 1.26 -7.87
C LYS A 86 3.57 -0.09 -7.47
N VAL A 87 2.74 -1.06 -7.12
CA VAL A 87 3.10 -2.41 -6.70
C VAL A 87 2.73 -3.34 -7.85
N ALA A 88 3.62 -4.28 -8.16
CA ALA A 88 3.37 -5.33 -9.13
C ALA A 88 2.33 -6.35 -8.61
N ASP A 89 1.81 -7.17 -9.50
CA ASP A 89 0.97 -8.30 -9.11
C ASP A 89 1.76 -9.28 -8.22
N ARG A 90 1.10 -9.78 -7.18
CA ARG A 90 1.73 -10.61 -6.14
C ARG A 90 1.19 -12.03 -6.17
N PRO A 91 1.94 -13.03 -5.65
CA PRO A 91 1.45 -14.39 -5.55
C PRO A 91 0.16 -14.46 -4.72
N LEU A 92 -0.69 -15.43 -5.04
CA LEU A 92 -2.00 -15.63 -4.42
C LEU A 92 -1.88 -15.79 -2.89
N SER A 93 -0.83 -16.44 -2.39
CA SER A 93 -0.50 -16.52 -0.95
C SER A 93 -0.47 -15.14 -0.28
N ALA A 94 0.39 -14.24 -0.77
CA ALA A 94 0.52 -12.87 -0.24
C ALA A 94 -0.77 -12.03 -0.39
N PHE A 95 -1.56 -12.31 -1.43
CA PHE A 95 -2.87 -11.66 -1.60
C PHE A 95 -3.87 -12.10 -0.52
N LEU A 96 -3.92 -13.40 -0.21
CA LEU A 96 -4.80 -13.95 0.83
C LEU A 96 -4.44 -13.43 2.21
N GLU A 97 -3.15 -13.38 2.57
CA GLU A 97 -2.67 -12.78 3.83
C GLU A 97 -3.13 -11.32 3.98
N ARG A 98 -2.99 -10.53 2.91
CA ARG A 98 -3.50 -9.15 2.90
C ARG A 98 -5.02 -9.09 3.04
N GLN A 99 -5.75 -10.01 2.42
CA GLN A 99 -7.20 -10.05 2.53
C GLN A 99 -7.64 -10.38 3.96
N GLN A 100 -6.96 -11.33 4.60
CA GLN A 100 -7.21 -11.75 5.97
C GLN A 100 -6.94 -10.61 6.96
N THR A 101 -5.74 -10.01 6.92
CA THR A 101 -5.39 -8.84 7.75
C THR A 101 -6.37 -7.68 7.59
N ARG A 102 -6.88 -7.45 6.37
CA ARG A 102 -7.93 -6.45 6.14
C ARG A 102 -9.25 -6.83 6.83
N ARG A 103 -9.67 -8.09 6.75
CA ARG A 103 -10.91 -8.58 7.38
C ARG A 103 -10.82 -8.47 8.91
N GLU A 104 -9.68 -8.88 9.48
CA GLU A 104 -9.34 -8.72 10.89
C GLU A 104 -9.45 -7.26 11.33
N ARG A 105 -8.79 -6.35 10.62
CA ARG A 105 -8.84 -4.91 10.92
C ARG A 105 -10.25 -4.32 10.87
N VAL A 106 -11.13 -4.86 10.04
CA VAL A 106 -12.52 -4.39 9.87
C VAL A 106 -13.51 -5.16 10.77
N GLY A 107 -13.03 -6.11 11.58
CA GLY A 107 -13.88 -6.89 12.48
C GLY A 107 -14.74 -7.96 11.79
N MET A 108 -14.42 -8.32 10.55
CA MET A 108 -15.12 -9.34 9.75
C MET A 108 -14.46 -10.72 9.90
N LEU A 109 -14.16 -11.14 11.14
CA LEU A 109 -13.67 -12.49 11.40
C LEU A 109 -14.80 -13.50 11.17
N ASP A 110 -14.77 -14.21 10.04
CA ASP A 110 -15.41 -15.52 9.95
C ASP A 110 -14.68 -16.45 10.92
N GLY A 111 -15.42 -17.13 11.81
CA GLY A 111 -14.95 -18.06 12.83
C GLY A 111 -14.28 -19.34 12.30
N ARG A 112 -13.30 -19.20 11.40
CA ARG A 112 -12.39 -20.26 10.94
C ARG A 112 -10.95 -19.87 11.27
N SER A 113 -10.71 -19.42 12.50
CA SER A 113 -9.37 -19.43 13.07
C SER A 113 -8.94 -20.90 13.25
N ALA A 114 -7.98 -21.31 12.44
CA ALA A 114 -7.10 -22.46 12.67
C ALA A 114 -7.78 -23.81 13.00
N VAL A 115 -8.09 -24.60 11.97
CA VAL A 115 -7.85 -26.05 12.11
C VAL A 115 -6.32 -26.22 12.09
N HIS A 116 -5.70 -26.10 13.26
CA HIS A 116 -4.40 -26.69 13.51
C HIS A 116 -4.59 -28.20 13.33
N VAL A 117 -4.09 -28.74 12.22
CA VAL A 117 -3.97 -30.20 12.05
C VAL A 117 -2.79 -30.60 12.93
N PRO A 118 -2.98 -31.38 14.00
CA PRO A 118 -1.87 -31.89 14.79
C PRO A 118 -1.00 -32.74 13.88
N SER A 119 0.32 -32.56 13.98
CA SER A 119 1.28 -33.51 13.45
C SER A 119 1.11 -34.81 14.24
N ASP A 120 0.57 -35.85 13.63
CA ASP A 120 0.62 -37.20 14.21
C ASP A 120 2.08 -37.68 14.09
N ASP A 121 2.74 -37.85 15.25
CA ASP A 121 3.94 -38.67 15.42
C ASP A 121 3.60 -40.17 15.28
#